data_AF-A0A2M8JYP4-F1
#
_entry.id   AF-A0A2M8JYP4-F1
#
_cell.length_a   1.000
_cell.length_b   1.000
_cell.length_c   1.000
_cell.angle_alpha   90.00
_cell.angle_beta   90.00
_cell.angle_gamma   90.00
#
_symmetry.space_group_name_H-M   'P 1'
#
loop_
_entity.id
_entity.type
_entity.pdbx_description
1 polymer ?
#
loop_
_entity_poly.entity_id
_entity_poly.type
_entity_poly.pdbx_seq_one_letter_code
_entity_poly.pdbx_strand_id
1 'polypeptide(L)'
;MFVRCIVRRLSILTGFLLIAFFSDAQNNFLYIQSDNNQPYYIQVKDKIHSSNGKGYLLVPSLADGDYGIILGFPAGAYSEYLFKFSVSGKPKGFSLRINQEGEWMLMDMVSMALIRGESVPQSTAATPTDKQVQKISERTTDSGIEQVFKIKNGNRLENLVIVIPFPKSGSIREATKKNNP
;
A
#
# COMPACT_ATOMS: atom_id res chain seq x y z
N MET A 1 -44.02 42.77 -11.27
CA MET A 1 -43.85 41.47 -10.56
C MET A 1 -42.84 40.56 -11.27
N PHE A 2 -42.86 40.45 -12.61
CA PHE A 2 -41.92 39.67 -13.43
C PHE A 2 -40.42 39.96 -13.21
N VAL A 3 -40.03 41.23 -13.10
CA VAL A 3 -38.61 41.63 -12.94
C VAL A 3 -38.01 41.13 -11.61
N ARG A 4 -38.81 41.08 -10.53
CA ARG A 4 -38.35 40.57 -9.22
C ARG A 4 -38.11 39.05 -9.25
N CYS A 5 -38.85 38.32 -10.09
CA CYS A 5 -38.63 36.89 -10.32
C CYS A 5 -37.40 36.64 -11.22
N ILE A 6 -37.17 37.47 -12.23
CA ILE A 6 -36.02 37.34 -13.13
C ILE A 6 -34.69 37.62 -12.39
N VAL A 7 -34.64 38.66 -11.55
CA VAL A 7 -33.44 39.03 -10.79
C VAL A 7 -33.13 37.98 -9.72
N ARG A 8 -34.15 37.40 -9.08
CA ARG A 8 -33.98 36.32 -8.09
C ARG A 8 -33.47 35.03 -8.73
N ARG A 9 -33.95 34.67 -9.94
CA ARG A 9 -33.46 33.51 -10.69
C ARG A 9 -32.04 33.70 -11.20
N LEU A 10 -31.71 34.91 -11.68
CA LEU A 10 -30.36 35.25 -12.12
C LEU A 10 -29.38 35.23 -10.94
N SER A 11 -29.77 35.74 -9.78
CA SER A 11 -28.93 35.75 -8.57
C SER A 11 -28.61 34.33 -8.06
N ILE A 12 -29.56 33.39 -8.13
CA ILE A 12 -29.33 31.98 -7.77
C ILE A 12 -28.37 31.32 -8.78
N LEU A 13 -28.52 31.62 -10.08
CA LEU A 13 -27.64 31.08 -11.13
C LEU A 13 -26.20 31.58 -10.98
N THR A 14 -26.01 32.88 -10.71
CA THR A 14 -24.69 33.46 -10.47
C THR A 14 -24.05 32.92 -9.20
N GLY A 15 -24.84 32.69 -8.14
CA GLY A 15 -24.35 32.07 -6.91
C GLY A 15 -23.86 30.63 -7.14
N PHE A 16 -24.61 29.84 -7.91
CA PHE A 16 -24.22 28.47 -8.26
C PHE A 16 -22.98 28.42 -9.16
N LEU A 17 -22.86 29.37 -10.10
CA LEU A 17 -21.70 29.51 -10.98
C LEU A 17 -20.42 29.84 -10.21
N LEU A 18 -20.49 30.70 -9.18
CA LEU A 18 -19.33 31.05 -8.35
C LEU A 18 -18.80 29.87 -7.54
N ILE A 19 -19.67 28.99 -7.02
CA ILE A 19 -19.25 27.82 -6.23
C ILE A 19 -18.48 26.80 -7.09
N ALA A 20 -18.81 26.68 -8.37
CA ALA A 20 -18.12 25.76 -9.30
C ALA A 20 -16.65 26.14 -9.56
N PHE A 21 -16.30 27.43 -9.48
CA PHE A 21 -14.93 27.91 -9.69
C PHE A 21 -13.99 27.71 -8.49
N PHE A 22 -14.52 27.40 -7.30
CA PHE A 22 -13.72 27.14 -6.10
C PHE A 22 -13.37 25.66 -5.86
N SER A 23 -13.75 24.77 -6.79
CA SER A 23 -13.41 23.35 -6.68
C SER A 23 -11.99 23.09 -7.21
N ASP A 24 -10.98 23.24 -6.36
CA ASP A 24 -9.64 22.73 -6.64
C ASP A 24 -9.63 21.21 -6.41
N ALA A 25 -9.99 20.46 -7.44
CA ALA A 25 -9.93 19.00 -7.43
C ALA A 25 -8.47 18.55 -7.59
N GLN A 26 -7.71 18.64 -6.49
CA GLN A 26 -6.33 18.15 -6.39
C GLN A 26 -6.31 16.63 -6.61
N ASN A 27 -6.11 16.21 -7.86
CA ASN A 27 -6.11 14.81 -8.27
C ASN A 27 -4.69 14.22 -8.33
N ASN A 28 -3.84 14.65 -7.40
CA ASN A 28 -2.48 14.12 -7.29
C ASN A 28 -2.50 12.79 -6.55
N PHE A 29 -1.69 11.86 -7.03
CA PHE A 29 -1.44 10.58 -6.39
C PHE A 29 0.04 10.26 -6.46
N LEU A 30 0.47 9.40 -5.55
CA LEU A 30 1.78 8.80 -5.55
C LEU A 30 1.63 7.33 -5.95
N TYR A 31 2.28 6.95 -7.04
CA TYR A 31 2.42 5.58 -7.47
C TYR A 31 3.87 5.15 -7.29
N ILE A 32 4.08 4.00 -6.66
CA ILE A 32 5.40 3.37 -6.56
C ILE A 32 5.25 1.92 -7.02
N GLN A 33 6.17 1.44 -7.85
CA GLN A 33 6.29 0.04 -8.23
C GLN A 33 7.69 -0.47 -7.93
N SER A 34 7.85 -1.68 -7.40
CA SER A 34 9.16 -2.30 -7.31
C SER A 34 9.48 -3.09 -8.58
N ASP A 35 10.71 -2.93 -9.08
CA ASP A 35 11.12 -3.57 -10.33
C ASP A 35 11.34 -5.08 -10.19
N ASN A 36 11.59 -5.55 -8.96
CA ASN A 36 11.86 -6.94 -8.64
C ASN A 36 10.69 -7.62 -7.92
N ASN A 37 9.47 -7.05 -7.98
CA ASN A 37 8.29 -7.51 -7.26
C ASN A 37 8.45 -7.57 -5.73
N GLN A 38 9.48 -6.94 -5.16
CA GLN A 38 9.70 -6.88 -3.72
C GLN A 38 8.56 -6.12 -3.04
N PRO A 39 7.85 -6.72 -2.06
CA PRO A 39 6.91 -5.98 -1.23
C PRO A 39 7.65 -5.03 -0.27
N TYR A 40 7.10 -3.85 -0.11
CA TYR A 40 7.55 -2.78 0.80
C TYR A 40 6.34 -2.06 1.43
N TYR A 41 6.61 -1.23 2.43
CA TYR A 41 5.68 -0.23 2.94
C TYR A 41 6.31 1.16 2.91
N ILE A 42 5.48 2.19 2.90
CA ILE A 42 5.93 3.56 3.13
C ILE A 42 5.19 4.16 4.31
N GLN A 43 5.86 5.00 5.07
CA GLN A 43 5.24 5.90 6.03
C GLN A 43 5.25 7.31 5.47
N VAL A 44 4.06 7.92 5.35
CA VAL A 44 3.86 9.29 4.88
C VAL A 44 2.85 9.97 5.79
N LYS A 45 3.19 11.15 6.34
CA LYS A 45 2.30 11.95 7.21
C LYS A 45 1.60 11.10 8.28
N ASP A 46 2.39 10.29 9.01
CA ASP A 46 1.97 9.37 10.08
C ASP A 46 1.06 8.20 9.69
N LYS A 47 0.88 7.97 8.39
CA LYS A 47 0.14 6.81 7.87
C LYS A 47 1.07 5.84 7.18
N ILE A 48 0.87 4.56 7.47
CA ILE A 48 1.59 3.47 6.80
C ILE A 48 0.73 2.97 5.64
N HIS A 49 1.34 2.88 4.47
CA HIS A 49 0.74 2.33 3.26
C HIS A 49 1.61 1.18 2.77
N SER A 50 1.02 -0.01 2.67
CA SER A 50 1.72 -1.21 2.20
C SER A 50 1.46 -1.45 0.71
N SER A 51 2.51 -1.82 -0.02
CA SER A 51 2.37 -2.36 -1.37
C SER A 51 1.67 -3.72 -1.35
N ASN A 52 1.16 -4.14 -2.51
CA ASN A 52 0.69 -5.51 -2.68
C ASN A 52 1.85 -6.52 -2.81
N GLY A 53 1.53 -7.81 -2.89
CA GLY A 53 2.53 -8.88 -3.01
C GLY A 53 3.37 -8.86 -4.30
N LYS A 54 3.04 -8.01 -5.28
CA LYS A 54 3.84 -7.78 -6.49
C LYS A 54 4.58 -6.44 -6.46
N GLY A 55 4.56 -5.73 -5.32
CA GLY A 55 5.30 -4.50 -5.14
C GLY A 55 4.68 -3.26 -5.77
N TYR A 56 3.35 -3.21 -5.93
CA TYR A 56 2.65 -2.01 -6.39
C TYR A 56 1.99 -1.28 -5.22
N LEU A 57 2.12 0.05 -5.17
CA LEU A 57 1.45 0.92 -4.21
C LEU A 57 0.89 2.17 -4.89
N LEU A 58 -0.36 2.51 -4.54
CA LEU A 58 -1.01 3.77 -4.90
C LEU A 58 -1.45 4.50 -3.63
N VAL A 59 -0.98 5.73 -3.44
CA VAL A 59 -1.46 6.63 -2.39
C VAL A 59 -2.24 7.76 -3.05
N PRO A 60 -3.57 7.83 -2.86
CA PRO A 60 -4.41 8.85 -3.48
C PRO A 60 -4.37 10.18 -2.70
N SER A 61 -4.85 11.24 -3.35
CA SER A 61 -5.18 12.53 -2.74
C SER A 61 -4.01 13.20 -2.00
N LEU A 62 -2.85 13.27 -2.65
CA LEU A 62 -1.73 14.05 -2.12
C LEU A 62 -1.98 15.54 -2.34
N ALA A 63 -1.92 16.34 -1.28
CA ALA A 63 -1.83 17.79 -1.45
C ALA A 63 -0.47 18.17 -2.06
N ASP A 64 -0.41 19.29 -2.77
CA ASP A 64 0.87 19.88 -3.16
C ASP A 64 1.74 20.18 -1.94
N GLY A 65 3.06 20.09 -2.12
CA GLY A 65 4.05 20.34 -1.09
C GLY A 65 5.22 19.35 -1.11
N ASP A 66 6.12 19.53 -0.14
CA ASP A 66 7.28 18.67 0.04
C ASP A 66 6.93 17.46 0.93
N TYR A 67 7.39 16.29 0.49
CA TYR A 67 7.16 15.02 1.16
C TYR A 67 8.48 14.37 1.53
N GLY A 68 8.56 13.92 2.79
CA GLY A 68 9.49 12.90 3.23
C GLY A 68 8.72 11.60 3.45
N ILE A 69 9.17 10.51 2.82
CA ILE A 69 8.62 9.17 3.05
C ILE A 69 9.70 8.25 3.60
N ILE A 70 9.36 7.47 4.62
CA ILE A 70 10.21 6.37 5.09
C ILE A 70 9.73 5.12 4.38
N LEU A 71 10.61 4.50 3.60
CA LEU A 71 10.36 3.25 2.91
C LEU A 71 11.02 2.12 3.69
N GLY A 72 10.24 1.11 4.04
CA GLY A 72 10.71 -0.07 4.76
C GLY A 72 10.21 -1.37 4.15
N PHE A 73 10.71 -2.48 4.67
CA PHE A 73 10.48 -3.81 4.11
C PHE A 73 9.88 -4.75 5.17
N PRO A 74 8.98 -5.67 4.79
CA PRO A 74 8.40 -6.64 5.72
C PRO A 74 9.47 -7.40 6.50
N ALA A 75 9.23 -7.59 7.80
CA ALA A 75 10.14 -8.28 8.72
C ALA A 75 11.56 -7.68 8.81
N GLY A 76 11.76 -6.43 8.37
CA GLY A 76 13.09 -5.79 8.40
C GLY A 76 14.09 -6.43 7.45
N ALA A 77 13.64 -6.96 6.31
CA ALA A 77 14.49 -7.64 5.32
C ALA A 77 15.63 -6.75 4.79
N TYR A 78 15.43 -5.43 4.77
CA TYR A 78 16.43 -4.43 4.41
C TYR A 78 16.29 -3.21 5.32
N SER A 79 17.32 -2.37 5.34
CA SER A 79 17.31 -1.08 6.02
C SER A 79 16.16 -0.20 5.52
N GLU A 80 15.68 0.69 6.40
CA GLU A 80 14.73 1.73 6.01
C GLU A 80 15.45 2.90 5.33
N TYR A 81 14.77 3.50 4.36
CA TYR A 81 15.29 4.62 3.57
C TYR A 81 14.34 5.82 3.63
N LEU A 82 14.88 6.99 3.94
CA LEU A 82 14.17 8.26 3.85
C LEU A 82 14.32 8.84 2.43
N PHE A 83 13.22 9.00 1.72
CA PHE A 83 13.18 9.65 0.41
C PHE A 83 12.46 11.00 0.51
N LYS A 84 12.97 12.02 -0.19
CA LYS A 84 12.39 13.36 -0.24
C LYS A 84 12.01 13.73 -1.68
N PHE A 85 10.81 14.26 -1.89
CA PHE A 85 10.34 14.74 -3.19
C PHE A 85 9.24 15.79 -3.04
N SER A 86 9.02 16.61 -4.07
CA SER A 86 7.99 17.66 -4.08
C SER A 86 6.85 17.32 -5.05
N VAL A 87 5.61 17.53 -4.62
CA VAL A 87 4.39 17.42 -5.43
C VAL A 87 3.91 18.82 -5.79
N SER A 88 3.67 19.08 -7.07
CA SER A 88 3.24 20.39 -7.58
C SER A 88 2.30 20.22 -8.78
N GLY A 89 1.01 20.06 -8.49
CA GLY A 89 -0.09 19.94 -9.45
C GLY A 89 -0.01 18.75 -10.41
N LYS A 90 0.88 17.78 -10.16
CA LYS A 90 1.08 16.60 -10.99
C LYS A 90 1.28 15.35 -10.14
N PRO A 91 0.67 14.21 -10.53
CA PRO A 91 0.95 12.92 -9.93
C PRO A 91 2.44 12.56 -9.99
N LYS A 92 2.88 11.76 -9.03
CA LYS A 92 4.24 11.23 -8.95
C LYS A 92 4.24 9.73 -9.14
N GLY A 93 5.04 9.26 -10.09
CA GLY A 93 5.26 7.83 -10.35
C GLY A 93 6.73 7.50 -10.17
N PHE A 94 7.02 6.52 -9.31
CA PHE A 94 8.39 6.05 -9.08
C PHE A 94 8.52 4.55 -9.30
N SER A 95 9.68 4.15 -9.80
CA SER A 95 10.16 2.77 -9.80
C SER A 95 11.18 2.61 -8.66
N LEU A 96 10.92 1.68 -7.75
CA LEU A 96 11.80 1.27 -6.66
C LEU A 96 12.75 0.20 -7.19
N ARG A 97 14.05 0.50 -7.16
CA ARG A 97 15.11 -0.31 -7.79
C ARG A 97 16.29 -0.49 -6.84
N ILE A 98 17.08 -1.52 -7.12
CA ILE A 98 18.36 -1.77 -6.45
C ILE A 98 19.47 -1.38 -7.44
N ASN A 99 20.49 -0.63 -6.97
CA ASN A 99 21.68 -0.33 -7.77
C ASN A 99 22.65 -1.53 -7.80
N GLN A 100 23.80 -1.38 -8.47
CA GLN A 100 24.82 -2.43 -8.53
C GLN A 100 25.48 -2.70 -7.17
N GLU A 101 25.41 -1.75 -6.25
CA GLU A 101 25.98 -1.81 -4.90
C GLU A 101 24.99 -2.38 -3.87
N GLY A 102 23.76 -2.71 -4.27
CA GLY A 102 22.73 -3.27 -3.39
C GLY A 102 21.85 -2.23 -2.68
N GLU A 103 21.99 -0.95 -2.99
CA GLU A 103 21.20 0.13 -2.38
C GLU A 103 19.88 0.37 -3.10
N TRP A 104 18.84 0.63 -2.32
CA TRP A 104 17.52 0.97 -2.84
C TRP A 104 17.41 2.44 -3.26
N MET A 105 16.84 2.68 -4.44
CA MET A 105 16.64 4.01 -5.01
C MET A 105 15.25 4.13 -5.63
N LEU A 106 14.73 5.36 -5.68
CA LEU A 106 13.54 5.68 -6.46
C LEU A 106 13.96 6.30 -7.80
N MET A 107 13.37 5.83 -8.89
CA MET A 107 13.52 6.42 -10.22
C MET A 107 12.19 7.03 -10.64
N ASP A 108 12.16 8.33 -10.92
CA ASP A 108 10.97 8.99 -11.46
C ASP A 108 10.63 8.41 -12.84
N MET A 109 9.41 7.90 -13.02
CA MET A 109 9.01 7.18 -14.23
C MET A 109 8.81 8.08 -15.45
N VAL A 110 8.77 9.41 -15.26
CA VAL A 110 8.56 10.38 -16.33
C VAL A 110 9.89 11.02 -16.72
N SER A 111 10.63 11.54 -15.74
CA SER A 111 11.90 12.24 -15.96
C SER A 111 13.11 11.32 -15.96
N MET A 112 12.96 10.06 -15.53
CA MET A 112 14.04 9.10 -15.34
C MET A 112 15.11 9.54 -14.32
N ALA A 113 14.81 10.56 -13.51
CA ALA A 113 15.70 11.05 -12.47
C ALA A 113 15.79 10.05 -11.31
N LEU A 114 17.00 9.81 -10.82
CA LEU A 114 17.26 8.96 -9.66
C LEU A 114 17.26 9.78 -8.37
N ILE A 115 16.51 9.31 -7.39
CA ILE A 115 16.43 9.83 -6.03
C ILE A 115 17.04 8.78 -5.11
N ARG A 116 18.17 9.13 -4.48
CA ARG A 116 18.82 8.29 -3.48
C ARG A 116 18.14 8.49 -2.13
N GLY A 117 17.89 7.39 -1.44
CA GLY A 117 17.38 7.41 -0.08
C GLY A 117 18.51 7.67 0.89
N GLU A 118 18.25 8.45 1.94
CA GLU A 118 19.12 8.50 3.10
C GLU A 118 18.82 7.26 3.94
N SER A 119 19.79 6.37 4.15
CA SER A 119 19.61 5.24 5.05
C SER A 119 19.26 5.79 6.42
N VAL A 120 18.09 5.44 6.94
CA VAL A 120 17.75 5.76 8.32
C VAL A 120 18.58 4.81 9.16
N PRO A 121 19.51 5.29 10.01
CA PRO A 121 20.25 4.41 10.88
C PRO A 121 19.23 3.66 11.71
N GLN A 122 19.11 2.37 11.42
CA GLN A 122 18.26 1.49 12.19
C GLN A 122 18.81 1.57 13.59
N SER A 123 18.07 2.23 14.49
CA SER A 123 18.41 2.19 15.90
C SER A 123 18.57 0.72 16.24
N THR A 124 19.78 0.32 16.62
CA THR A 124 20.10 -1.02 17.12
C THR A 124 19.43 -1.29 18.49
N ALA A 125 18.30 -0.64 18.75
CA ALA A 125 17.34 -0.91 19.81
C ALA A 125 15.98 -1.29 19.19
N ALA A 126 15.99 -2.15 18.19
CA ALA A 126 15.14 -3.32 18.25
C ALA A 126 16.05 -4.56 18.38
N THR A 127 16.58 -4.77 19.58
CA THR A 127 16.42 -6.10 20.18
C THR A 127 15.00 -6.54 19.83
N PRO A 128 14.73 -7.79 19.41
CA PRO A 128 13.36 -8.27 19.37
C PRO A 128 12.78 -8.03 20.79
N THR A 129 12.11 -6.91 21.00
CA THR A 129 11.46 -6.56 22.26
C THR A 129 10.24 -7.44 22.26
N ASP A 130 10.51 -8.64 22.75
CA ASP A 130 9.65 -9.78 22.84
C ASP A 130 9.12 -10.28 21.49
N LYS A 131 9.19 -11.58 21.27
CA LYS A 131 8.49 -12.20 20.13
C LYS A 131 6.99 -12.00 20.40
N GLN A 132 6.41 -10.89 19.95
CA GLN A 132 4.98 -10.65 20.11
C GLN A 132 4.14 -11.67 19.34
N VAL A 133 4.76 -12.49 18.50
CA VAL A 133 4.14 -13.63 17.83
C VAL A 133 5.11 -14.82 17.93
N GLN A 134 4.78 -15.80 18.77
CA GLN A 134 5.53 -17.06 18.86
C GLN A 134 4.66 -18.21 18.34
N LYS A 135 5.09 -18.90 17.28
CA LYS A 135 4.45 -20.15 16.85
C LYS A 135 4.65 -21.21 17.94
N ILE A 136 3.57 -21.67 18.55
CA ILE A 136 3.59 -22.64 19.66
C ILE A 136 3.16 -24.03 19.24
N SER A 137 2.47 -24.18 18.10
CA SER A 137 2.08 -25.48 17.59
C SER A 137 1.85 -25.45 16.08
N GLU A 138 2.18 -26.56 15.44
CA GLU A 138 1.78 -26.89 14.07
C GLU A 138 1.32 -28.33 14.07
N ARG A 139 0.08 -28.56 13.62
CA ARG A 139 -0.46 -29.90 13.44
C ARG A 139 -1.11 -30.00 12.07
N THR A 140 -0.83 -31.10 11.39
CA THR A 140 -1.55 -31.50 10.19
C THR A 140 -2.79 -32.29 10.61
N THR A 141 -3.97 -31.86 10.16
CA THR A 141 -5.26 -32.54 10.34
C THR A 141 -5.84 -32.90 8.97
N ASP A 142 -6.87 -33.74 8.94
CA ASP A 142 -7.53 -34.17 7.70
C ASP A 142 -8.10 -33.00 6.88
N SER A 143 -8.30 -31.84 7.52
CA SER A 143 -8.83 -30.64 6.89
C SER A 143 -7.76 -29.63 6.45
N GLY A 144 -6.50 -29.75 6.90
CA GLY A 144 -5.47 -28.76 6.62
C GLY A 144 -4.31 -28.73 7.61
N ILE A 145 -3.56 -27.64 7.58
CA ILE A 145 -2.50 -27.33 8.55
C ILE A 145 -3.04 -26.33 9.56
N GLU A 146 -3.07 -26.70 10.83
CA GLU A 146 -3.41 -25.81 11.94
C GLU A 146 -2.13 -25.26 12.56
N GLN A 147 -2.02 -23.94 12.58
CA GLN A 147 -0.89 -23.22 13.17
C GLN A 147 -1.38 -22.36 14.33
N VAL A 148 -0.81 -22.53 15.51
CA VAL A 148 -1.16 -21.76 16.71
C VAL A 148 -0.04 -20.80 17.04
N PHE A 149 -0.38 -19.52 17.14
CA PHE A 149 0.53 -18.44 17.47
C PHE A 149 0.13 -17.82 18.81
N LYS A 150 1.10 -17.61 19.69
CA LYS A 150 0.93 -16.85 20.91
C LYS A 150 1.20 -15.39 20.61
N ILE A 151 0.19 -14.55 20.81
CA ILE A 151 0.25 -13.11 20.54
C ILE A 151 0.05 -12.30 21.81
N LYS A 152 0.66 -11.11 21.87
CA LYS A 152 0.44 -10.16 22.96
C LYS A 152 -0.52 -9.06 22.51
N ASN A 153 -1.73 -9.02 23.08
CA ASN A 153 -2.73 -7.99 22.84
C ASN A 153 -2.83 -7.08 24.08
N GLY A 154 -2.09 -5.98 24.07
CA GLY A 154 -1.90 -5.15 25.26
C GLY A 154 -1.17 -5.92 26.38
N ASN A 155 -1.83 -6.12 27.52
CA ASN A 155 -1.28 -6.89 28.66
C ASN A 155 -1.71 -8.36 28.67
N ARG A 156 -2.47 -8.82 27.67
CA ARG A 156 -2.97 -10.21 27.59
C ARG A 156 -2.17 -11.02 26.58
N LEU A 157 -1.89 -12.28 26.91
CA LEU A 157 -1.35 -13.26 25.98
C LEU A 157 -2.51 -14.10 25.45
N GLU A 158 -2.69 -14.12 24.13
CA GLU A 158 -3.79 -14.80 23.44
C GLU A 158 -3.24 -15.81 22.42
N ASN A 159 -4.01 -16.87 22.14
CA ASN A 159 -3.66 -17.85 21.11
C ASN A 159 -4.46 -17.55 19.83
N LEU A 160 -3.78 -17.21 18.74
CA LEU A 160 -4.36 -17.09 17.41
C LEU A 160 -4.18 -18.42 16.66
N VAL A 161 -5.27 -19.00 16.19
CA VAL A 161 -5.27 -20.24 15.39
C VAL A 161 -5.53 -19.91 13.94
N ILE A 162 -4.60 -20.27 13.06
CA ILE A 162 -4.72 -20.13 11.61
C ILE A 162 -4.84 -21.54 11.02
N VAL A 163 -5.89 -21.76 10.22
CA VAL A 163 -6.11 -23.04 9.53
C VAL A 163 -5.93 -22.83 8.04
N ILE A 164 -4.95 -23.52 7.47
CA ILE A 164 -4.67 -23.53 6.03
C ILE A 164 -5.31 -24.81 5.46
N PRO A 165 -6.46 -24.74 4.77
CA PRO A 165 -7.16 -25.93 4.32
C PRO A 165 -6.44 -26.63 3.18
N PHE A 166 -6.50 -27.96 3.15
CA PHE A 166 -6.08 -28.70 1.96
C PHE A 166 -7.11 -28.51 0.84
N PRO A 167 -6.67 -28.24 -0.41
CA PRO A 167 -7.59 -28.20 -1.53
C PRO A 167 -8.23 -29.57 -1.68
N LYS A 168 -9.57 -29.62 -1.69
CA LYS A 168 -10.29 -30.86 -2.02
C LYS A 168 -9.89 -31.25 -3.44
N SER A 169 -9.26 -32.42 -3.59
CA SER A 169 -9.04 -33.01 -4.90
C SER A 169 -10.41 -33.16 -5.57
N GLY A 170 -10.72 -32.27 -6.51
CA GLY A 170 -11.91 -32.39 -7.31
C GLY A 170 -11.78 -33.67 -8.13
N SER A 171 -12.68 -34.64 -7.94
CA SER A 171 -12.77 -35.76 -8.87
C SER A 171 -13.07 -35.17 -10.24
N ILE A 172 -12.10 -35.16 -11.15
CA ILE A 172 -12.39 -34.96 -12.56
C ILE A 172 -13.22 -36.17 -12.96
N ARG A 173 -14.54 -36.00 -12.97
CA ARG A 173 -15.42 -36.92 -13.69
C ARG A 173 -15.14 -36.63 -15.15
N GLU A 174 -14.27 -37.41 -15.76
CA GLU A 174 -14.13 -37.45 -17.21
C GLU A 174 -15.52 -37.67 -17.79
N ALA A 175 -16.05 -36.65 -18.47
CA ALA A 175 -17.30 -36.78 -19.19
C ALA A 175 -17.04 -37.75 -20.33
N THR A 176 -17.48 -39.00 -20.17
CA THR A 176 -17.44 -39.99 -21.25
C THR A 176 -18.31 -39.46 -22.38
N LYS A 177 -17.65 -39.01 -23.46
CA LYS A 177 -18.34 -38.57 -24.68
C LYS A 177 -19.11 -39.78 -25.24
N LYS A 178 -20.42 -39.80 -25.00
CA LYS A 178 -21.35 -40.75 -25.62
C LYS A 178 -21.41 -40.43 -27.11
N ASN A 179 -20.58 -41.11 -27.91
CA ASN A 179 -20.75 -41.12 -29.35
C ASN A 179 -21.91 -42.06 -29.69
N ASN A 180 -22.94 -41.54 -30.35
CA ASN A 180 -23.90 -42.29 -31.15
C ASN A 180 -24.65 -41.31 -32.07
N PRO A 181 -25.12 -41.70 -33.27
CA PRO A 181 -24.82 -42.88 -34.07
C PRO A 181 -23.80 -42.65 -35.20
#